data_AF-A0A840IZY2-F1
#
_entry.id   AF-A0A840IZY2-F1
#
_cell.length_a   1.000
_cell.length_b   1.000
_cell.length_c   1.000
_cell.angle_alpha   90.00
_cell.angle_beta   90.00
_cell.angle_gamma   90.00
#
_symmetry.space_group_name_H-M   'P 1'
#
loop_
_entity.id
_entity.type
_entity.pdbx_description
1 polymer ?
#
loop_
_entity_poly.entity_id
_entity_poly.type
_entity_poly.pdbx_seq_one_letter_code
_entity_poly.pdbx_strand_id
1 'polypeptide(L)'
;MSGKASLYSQALHKLMSDMLEDRTIVISGELDRSVSTVVVSQLLLLNATDPHAAIRLYIDSAAGSLPSGFAICDTIDWITPEVSTWAIGAVGSVATLVLCSGAAGKRYALPGTDIVLRHPARDEGAEPITPPAATYHRWIGEMTHLLAERTGKHPNTISSDLRSRHHLAPTDSVAYGLVDHVATRGKFAPQGN
;
A
#
# COMPACT_ATOMS: atom_id res chain seq x y z
N MET A 1 -29.60 15.90 14.69
CA MET A 1 -28.31 15.71 13.99
C MET A 1 -27.95 14.23 13.73
N SER A 2 -28.72 13.24 14.22
CA SER A 2 -28.44 11.79 14.08
C SER A 2 -28.75 11.18 12.69
N GLY A 3 -29.77 11.67 11.96
CA GLY A 3 -30.20 11.04 10.70
C GLY A 3 -29.27 11.19 9.49
N LYS A 4 -28.54 12.30 9.36
CA LYS A 4 -27.61 12.53 8.23
C LYS A 4 -26.33 11.71 8.33
N ALA A 5 -25.80 11.50 9.54
CA ALA A 5 -24.64 10.66 9.78
C ALA A 5 -24.92 9.19 9.46
N SER A 6 -26.15 8.72 9.75
CA SER A 6 -26.60 7.37 9.40
C SER A 6 -26.70 7.15 7.88
N LEU A 7 -27.23 8.13 7.14
CA LEU A 7 -27.36 8.03 5.68
C LEU A 7 -25.99 8.07 4.97
N TYR A 8 -25.06 8.91 5.45
CA TYR A 8 -23.69 8.95 4.93
C TYR A 8 -22.96 7.61 5.15
N SER A 9 -23.09 7.02 6.34
CA SER A 9 -22.50 5.71 6.64
C SER A 9 -23.09 4.61 5.74
N GLN A 10 -24.40 4.58 5.52
CA GLN A 10 -25.04 3.60 4.62
C GLN A 10 -24.58 3.77 3.17
N ALA A 11 -24.49 5.01 2.69
CA ALA A 11 -23.99 5.31 1.35
C ALA A 11 -22.52 4.89 1.19
N LEU A 12 -21.69 5.15 2.20
CA LEU A 12 -20.28 4.74 2.21
C LEU A 12 -20.14 3.20 2.22
N HIS A 13 -20.92 2.50 3.05
CA HIS A 13 -20.94 1.03 3.06
C HIS A 13 -21.35 0.45 1.70
N LYS A 14 -22.41 0.99 1.10
CA LYS A 14 -22.84 0.56 -0.23
C LYS A 14 -21.74 0.81 -1.26
N LEU A 15 -21.14 2.00 -1.27
CA LEU A 15 -20.05 2.35 -2.20
C LEU A 15 -18.87 1.40 -2.05
N MET A 16 -18.42 1.12 -0.82
CA MET A 16 -17.32 0.18 -0.59
C MET A 16 -17.65 -1.24 -1.04
N SER A 17 -18.91 -1.67 -0.88
CA SER A 17 -19.38 -2.96 -1.39
C SER A 17 -19.36 -2.99 -2.92
N ASP A 18 -19.94 -1.98 -3.58
CA ASP A 18 -19.96 -1.87 -5.04
C ASP A 18 -18.52 -1.86 -5.61
N MET A 19 -17.60 -1.12 -4.96
CA MET A 19 -16.18 -1.11 -5.35
C MET A 19 -15.51 -2.47 -5.18
N LEU A 20 -15.82 -3.20 -4.11
CA LEU A 20 -15.28 -4.53 -3.87
C LEU A 20 -15.80 -5.55 -4.90
N GLU A 21 -17.08 -5.46 -5.27
CA GLU A 21 -17.65 -6.26 -6.38
C GLU A 21 -16.92 -5.98 -7.71
N ASP A 22 -16.55 -4.72 -7.95
CA ASP A 22 -15.67 -4.30 -9.06
C ASP A 22 -14.17 -4.54 -8.77
N ARG A 23 -13.86 -5.41 -7.80
CA ARG A 23 -12.51 -5.88 -7.42
C ARG A 23 -11.52 -4.76 -7.08
N THR A 24 -12.05 -3.69 -6.50
CA THR A 24 -11.29 -2.51 -6.11
C THR A 24 -11.24 -2.38 -4.59
N ILE A 25 -10.03 -2.30 -4.06
CA ILE A 25 -9.74 -2.08 -2.64
C ILE A 25 -9.09 -0.70 -2.49
N VAL A 26 -9.45 0.02 -1.43
CA VAL A 26 -8.87 1.33 -1.09
C VAL A 26 -8.29 1.27 0.32
N ILE A 27 -7.00 1.57 0.43
CA ILE A 27 -6.32 1.89 1.68
C ILE A 27 -6.30 3.41 1.80
N SER A 28 -6.90 3.93 2.86
CA SER A 28 -6.92 5.36 3.17
C SER A 28 -6.61 5.56 4.65
N GLY A 29 -5.70 6.48 4.96
CA GLY A 29 -5.30 6.79 6.33
C GLY A 29 -4.16 5.89 6.84
N GLU A 30 -4.05 5.74 8.15
CA GLU A 30 -2.94 4.99 8.76
C GLU A 30 -3.09 3.48 8.53
N LEU A 31 -2.00 2.82 8.11
CA LEU A 31 -1.95 1.38 7.90
C LEU A 31 -1.77 0.62 9.23
N ASP A 32 -2.82 0.66 10.05
CA ASP A 32 -2.87 -0.01 11.35
C ASP A 32 -3.35 -1.47 11.25
N ARG A 33 -3.55 -2.13 12.39
CA ARG A 33 -4.02 -3.53 12.43
C ARG A 33 -5.44 -3.68 11.90
N SER A 34 -6.31 -2.71 12.16
CA SER A 34 -7.72 -2.75 11.77
C SER A 34 -7.85 -2.63 10.25
N VAL A 35 -7.17 -1.64 9.66
CA VAL A 35 -7.11 -1.45 8.20
C VAL A 35 -6.50 -2.68 7.54
N SER A 36 -5.37 -3.18 8.05
CA SER A 36 -4.73 -4.40 7.52
C SER A 36 -5.66 -5.61 7.55
N THR A 37 -6.40 -5.82 8.65
CA THR A 37 -7.36 -6.92 8.76
C THR A 37 -8.45 -6.84 7.69
N VAL A 38 -8.99 -5.65 7.44
CA VAL A 38 -10.01 -5.44 6.40
C VAL A 38 -9.44 -5.71 5.01
N VAL A 39 -8.28 -5.14 4.69
CA VAL A 39 -7.64 -5.29 3.37
C VAL A 39 -7.29 -6.75 3.08
N VAL A 40 -6.67 -7.45 4.05
CA VAL A 40 -6.35 -8.88 3.92
C VAL A 40 -7.64 -9.69 3.71
N SER A 41 -8.69 -9.42 4.48
CA SER A 41 -9.97 -10.12 4.32
C SER A 41 -10.58 -9.91 2.93
N GLN A 42 -10.49 -8.69 2.38
CA GLN A 42 -10.97 -8.37 1.04
C GLN A 42 -10.14 -9.09 -0.05
N LEU A 43 -8.81 -9.11 0.08
CA LEU A 43 -7.92 -9.85 -0.83
C LEU A 43 -8.26 -11.35 -0.85
N LEU A 44 -8.43 -11.95 0.33
CA LEU A 44 -8.80 -13.37 0.46
C LEU A 44 -10.18 -13.65 -0.14
N LEU A 45 -11.15 -12.76 0.09
CA LEU A 45 -12.48 -12.89 -0.50
C LEU A 45 -12.41 -12.84 -2.03
N LEU A 46 -11.74 -11.84 -2.60
CA LEU A 46 -11.62 -11.68 -4.05
C LEU A 46 -10.91 -12.87 -4.72
N ASN A 47 -9.89 -13.43 -4.06
CA ASN A 47 -9.21 -14.65 -4.47
C ASN A 47 -10.15 -15.87 -4.46
N ALA A 48 -11.00 -16.01 -3.44
CA ALA A 48 -11.96 -17.10 -3.34
C ALA A 48 -13.13 -16.97 -4.34
N THR A 49 -13.58 -15.74 -4.63
CA THR A 49 -14.70 -15.49 -5.55
C THR A 49 -14.31 -15.66 -7.01
N ASP A 50 -13.17 -15.12 -7.42
CA ASP A 50 -12.62 -15.32 -8.77
C ASP A 50 -11.09 -15.19 -8.71
N PRO A 51 -10.34 -16.31 -8.71
CA PRO A 51 -8.88 -16.29 -8.62
C PRO A 51 -8.20 -15.85 -9.92
N HIS A 52 -8.92 -15.70 -11.03
CA HIS A 52 -8.36 -15.34 -12.33
C HIS A 52 -8.53 -13.85 -12.67
N ALA A 53 -9.51 -13.18 -12.06
CA ALA A 53 -9.73 -11.76 -12.28
C ALA A 53 -8.75 -10.88 -11.48
N ALA A 54 -8.17 -9.86 -12.12
CA ALA A 54 -7.22 -8.94 -11.49
C ALA A 54 -7.88 -8.12 -10.34
N ILE A 55 -7.04 -7.59 -9.44
CA ILE A 55 -7.44 -6.73 -8.33
C ILE A 55 -6.80 -5.35 -8.49
N ARG A 56 -7.53 -4.28 -8.14
CA ARG A 56 -7.02 -2.91 -8.08
C ARG A 56 -6.91 -2.47 -6.63
N LEU A 57 -5.71 -2.12 -6.19
CA LEU A 57 -5.43 -1.63 -4.84
C LEU A 57 -4.97 -0.17 -4.88
N TYR A 58 -5.84 0.73 -4.44
CA TYR A 58 -5.51 2.14 -4.27
C TYR A 58 -4.95 2.41 -2.87
N ILE A 59 -3.91 3.24 -2.79
CA ILE A 59 -3.15 3.47 -1.57
C ILE A 59 -2.98 4.98 -1.36
N ASP A 60 -3.58 5.48 -0.28
CA ASP A 60 -3.38 6.81 0.30
C ASP A 60 -3.03 6.65 1.78
N SER A 61 -1.75 6.43 2.05
CA SER A 61 -1.26 6.13 3.40
C SER A 61 0.19 6.54 3.57
N ALA A 62 0.48 7.35 4.59
CA ALA A 62 1.83 7.84 4.88
C ALA A 62 2.42 7.29 6.20
N ALA A 63 1.70 6.41 6.89
CA ALA A 63 2.03 5.90 8.22
C ALA A 63 1.44 4.50 8.45
N GLY A 64 1.87 3.83 9.51
CA GLY A 64 1.37 2.53 9.91
C GLY A 64 2.46 1.62 10.48
N SER A 65 2.08 0.37 10.76
CA SER A 65 2.95 -0.60 11.42
C SER A 65 3.57 -1.60 10.43
N LEU A 66 4.83 -2.01 10.67
CA LEU A 66 5.49 -3.02 9.85
C LEU A 66 4.71 -4.35 9.77
N PRO A 67 4.20 -4.92 10.88
CA PRO A 67 3.39 -6.13 10.80
C PRO A 67 2.13 -5.99 9.92
N SER A 68 1.46 -4.84 9.98
CA SER A 68 0.29 -4.55 9.12
C SER A 68 0.65 -4.53 7.64
N GLY A 69 1.80 -3.91 7.30
CA GLY A 69 2.33 -3.90 5.94
C GLY A 69 2.69 -5.30 5.45
N PHE A 70 3.45 -6.05 6.25
CA PHE A 70 3.84 -7.43 5.90
C PHE A 70 2.64 -8.33 5.67
N ALA A 71 1.62 -8.26 6.53
CA ALA A 71 0.40 -9.06 6.34
C ALA A 71 -0.27 -8.81 4.98
N ILE A 72 -0.30 -7.56 4.52
CA ILE A 72 -0.84 -7.22 3.19
C ILE A 72 0.11 -7.70 2.09
N CYS A 73 1.40 -7.45 2.21
CA CYS A 73 2.41 -7.85 1.21
C CYS A 73 2.41 -9.37 1.00
N ASP A 74 2.49 -10.14 2.09
CA ASP A 74 2.49 -11.60 2.07
C ASP A 74 1.18 -12.14 1.48
N THR A 75 0.05 -11.47 1.75
CA THR A 75 -1.24 -11.85 1.17
C THR A 75 -1.26 -11.59 -0.34
N ILE A 76 -0.76 -10.44 -0.80
CA ILE A 76 -0.65 -10.12 -2.23
C ILE A 76 0.23 -11.17 -2.93
N ASP A 77 1.36 -11.54 -2.33
CA ASP A 77 2.30 -12.51 -2.90
C ASP A 77 1.73 -13.95 -2.88
N TRP A 78 0.80 -14.25 -1.96
CA TRP A 78 0.21 -15.59 -1.80
C TRP A 78 -1.03 -15.85 -2.68
N ILE A 79 -1.87 -14.84 -2.93
CA ILE A 79 -3.10 -15.02 -3.71
C ILE A 79 -2.82 -15.21 -5.22
N THR A 80 -3.76 -15.81 -5.94
CA THR A 80 -3.61 -16.07 -7.39
C THR A 80 -3.85 -14.83 -8.27
N PRO A 81 -4.84 -13.95 -7.99
CA PRO A 81 -5.04 -12.74 -8.77
C PRO A 81 -3.82 -11.82 -8.82
N GLU A 82 -3.52 -11.31 -10.01
CA GLU A 82 -2.58 -10.20 -10.11
C GLU A 82 -3.17 -8.94 -9.47
N VAL A 83 -2.40 -8.31 -8.57
CA VAL A 83 -2.78 -7.07 -7.90
C VAL A 83 -2.06 -5.90 -8.57
N SER A 84 -2.83 -4.96 -9.14
CA SER A 84 -2.30 -3.66 -9.55
C SER A 84 -2.36 -2.68 -8.40
N THR A 85 -1.28 -1.92 -8.16
CA THR A 85 -1.21 -0.94 -7.07
C THR A 85 -1.22 0.48 -7.60
N TRP A 86 -1.90 1.37 -6.89
CA TRP A 86 -2.16 2.74 -7.33
C TRP A 86 -1.88 3.72 -6.19
N ALA A 87 -0.75 4.43 -6.29
CA ALA A 87 -0.38 5.48 -5.36
C ALA A 87 -1.20 6.74 -5.65
N ILE A 88 -2.02 7.16 -4.69
CA ILE A 88 -2.84 8.37 -4.74
C ILE A 88 -2.63 9.17 -3.46
N GLY A 89 -2.82 10.50 -3.51
CA GLY A 89 -2.66 11.34 -2.32
C GLY A 89 -1.23 11.33 -1.80
N ALA A 90 -1.00 10.70 -0.64
CA ALA A 90 0.33 10.53 -0.07
C ALA A 90 0.64 9.05 0.19
N VAL A 91 1.79 8.58 -0.27
CA VAL A 91 2.27 7.21 -0.01
C VAL A 91 3.65 7.26 0.63
N GLY A 92 3.76 6.78 1.85
CA GLY A 92 5.03 6.84 2.57
C GLY A 92 5.22 5.72 3.58
N SER A 93 6.47 5.52 4.00
CA SER A 93 6.80 4.53 5.04
C SER A 93 6.39 3.11 4.61
N VAL A 94 5.70 2.35 5.47
CA VAL A 94 5.23 0.99 5.20
C VAL A 94 4.34 0.91 3.95
N ALA A 95 3.61 1.97 3.61
CA ALA A 95 2.77 1.98 2.42
C ALA A 95 3.57 1.93 1.10
N THR A 96 4.83 2.39 1.08
CA THR A 96 5.69 2.23 -0.12
C THR A 96 6.05 0.77 -0.35
N LEU A 97 6.16 -0.03 0.71
CA LEU A 97 6.37 -1.48 0.60
C LEU A 97 5.12 -2.16 0.00
N VAL A 98 3.93 -1.80 0.47
CA VAL A 98 2.66 -2.30 -0.09
C VAL A 98 2.52 -1.88 -1.55
N LEU A 99 2.81 -0.62 -1.88
CA LEU A 99 2.84 -0.13 -3.27
C LEU A 99 3.75 -0.98 -4.17
N CYS A 100 4.95 -1.31 -3.69
CA CYS A 100 5.90 -2.14 -4.42
C CYS A 100 5.48 -3.61 -4.56
N SER A 101 4.49 -4.08 -3.77
CA SER A 101 3.97 -5.47 -3.84
C SER A 101 3.08 -5.71 -5.05
N GLY A 102 2.67 -4.65 -5.76
CA GLY A 102 1.88 -4.82 -6.98
C GLY A 102 2.65 -5.62 -8.04
N ALA A 103 1.90 -6.34 -8.87
CA ALA A 103 2.45 -7.13 -9.96
C ALA A 103 3.36 -6.27 -10.86
N ALA A 104 4.48 -6.84 -11.30
CA ALA A 104 5.46 -6.14 -12.12
C ALA A 104 4.82 -5.57 -13.40
N GLY A 105 5.12 -4.30 -13.71
CA GLY A 105 4.49 -3.58 -14.82
C GLY A 105 3.07 -3.06 -14.53
N LYS A 106 2.55 -3.27 -13.31
CA LYS A 106 1.19 -2.87 -12.89
C LYS A 106 1.18 -2.04 -11.61
N ARG A 107 2.27 -1.33 -11.32
CA ARG A 107 2.38 -0.38 -10.20
C ARG A 107 2.30 1.04 -10.77
N TYR A 108 1.37 1.84 -10.26
CA TYR A 108 1.02 3.15 -10.82
C TYR A 108 1.09 4.24 -9.77
N ALA A 109 1.41 5.47 -10.19
CA ALA A 109 1.23 6.68 -9.39
C ALA A 109 0.42 7.71 -10.18
N LEU A 110 -0.46 8.46 -9.50
CA LEU A 110 -1.06 9.66 -10.09
C LEU A 110 -0.07 10.84 -10.09
N PRO A 111 -0.24 11.83 -10.99
CA PRO A 111 0.77 12.89 -11.18
C PRO A 111 0.94 13.83 -9.97
N GLY A 112 -0.05 13.88 -9.07
CA GLY A 112 -0.02 14.71 -7.87
C GLY A 112 0.33 13.96 -6.58
N THR A 113 0.71 12.68 -6.68
CA THR A 113 0.99 11.86 -5.50
C THR A 113 2.33 12.23 -4.87
N ASP A 114 2.35 12.43 -3.56
CA ASP A 114 3.58 12.60 -2.77
C ASP A 114 4.08 11.22 -2.32
N ILE A 115 5.27 10.81 -2.76
CA ILE A 115 5.84 9.49 -2.44
C ILE A 115 7.10 9.69 -1.59
N VAL A 116 7.10 9.12 -0.39
CA VAL A 116 8.19 9.31 0.59
C VAL A 116 8.71 7.98 1.09
N LEU A 117 9.90 7.60 0.64
CA LEU A 117 10.62 6.46 1.18
C LEU A 117 11.23 6.86 2.53
N ARG A 118 10.73 6.28 3.62
CA ARG A 118 11.21 6.59 4.97
C ARG A 118 11.03 5.41 5.91
N HIS A 119 11.80 5.39 7.00
CA HIS A 119 11.52 4.45 8.08
C HIS A 119 10.13 4.68 8.70
N PRO A 120 9.47 3.60 9.14
CA PRO A 120 8.32 3.70 10.01
C PRO A 120 8.71 4.43 11.28
N ALA A 121 7.82 5.32 11.72
CA ALA A 121 7.99 5.97 13.01
C ALA A 121 8.11 4.87 14.05
N ARG A 122 9.18 4.93 14.83
CA ARG A 122 9.20 4.24 16.11
C ARG A 122 8.44 5.17 17.03
N ASP A 123 7.29 4.76 17.53
CA ASP A 123 6.55 5.53 18.52
C ASP A 123 7.34 5.57 19.83
N GLU A 124 8.40 6.36 19.85
CA GLU A 124 9.17 6.64 21.06
C GLU A 124 8.35 7.62 21.89
N GLY A 125 7.40 7.09 22.69
CA GLY A 125 6.60 7.90 23.62
C GLY A 125 5.16 7.43 23.86
N ALA A 126 4.63 6.48 23.09
CA ALA A 126 3.35 5.83 23.39
C ALA A 126 3.62 4.45 24.05
N GLU A 127 3.10 4.20 25.25
CA GLU A 127 3.27 2.92 25.99
C GLU A 127 2.69 1.69 25.25
N PRO A 128 2.65 0.47 25.83
CA PRO A 128 3.71 -0.45 26.25
C PRO A 128 4.05 -1.52 25.16
N ILE A 129 3.54 -1.39 23.93
CA ILE A 129 3.64 -2.40 22.84
C ILE A 129 4.73 -2.03 21.82
N THR A 130 5.78 -1.32 22.27
CA THR A 130 6.94 -1.10 21.42
C THR A 130 7.67 -2.44 21.27
N PRO A 131 7.91 -2.94 20.03
CA PRO A 131 8.65 -4.17 19.84
C PRO A 131 10.06 -4.04 20.45
N PRO A 132 10.64 -5.13 20.96
CA PRO A 132 12.05 -5.14 21.33
C PRO A 132 12.92 -4.63 20.17
N ALA A 133 13.99 -3.91 20.49
CA ALA A 133 14.85 -3.29 19.48
C ALA A 133 15.35 -4.30 18.43
N ALA A 134 15.74 -5.51 18.85
CA ALA A 134 16.15 -6.58 17.95
C ALA A 134 15.04 -6.98 16.94
N THR A 135 13.79 -7.07 17.40
CA THR A 135 12.63 -7.36 16.55
C THR A 135 12.36 -6.24 15.55
N TYR A 136 12.42 -4.98 16.01
CA TYR A 136 12.28 -3.83 15.12
C TYR A 136 13.38 -3.80 14.05
N HIS A 137 14.64 -3.99 14.43
CA HIS A 137 15.74 -4.06 13.47
C HIS A 137 15.60 -5.19 12.46
N ARG A 138 15.11 -6.36 12.89
CA ARG A 138 14.79 -7.46 11.96
C ARG A 138 13.72 -7.04 10.94
N TRP A 139 12.63 -6.41 11.39
CA TRP A 139 11.58 -5.94 10.48
C TRP A 139 12.07 -4.85 9.53
N ILE A 140 12.92 -3.93 9.98
CA ILE A 140 13.55 -2.95 9.10
C ILE A 140 14.44 -3.63 8.06
N GLY A 141 15.21 -4.65 8.46
CA GLY A 141 16.00 -5.47 7.55
C GLY A 141 15.13 -6.12 6.47
N GLU A 142 14.00 -6.71 6.87
CA GLU A 142 13.06 -7.35 5.95
C GLU A 142 12.42 -6.35 4.97
N MET A 143 11.94 -5.22 5.48
CA MET A 143 11.42 -4.13 4.63
C MET A 143 12.47 -3.66 3.62
N THR A 144 13.73 -3.50 4.06
CA THR A 144 14.84 -3.08 3.19
C THR A 144 15.09 -4.12 2.10
N HIS A 145 15.07 -5.41 2.45
CA HIS A 145 15.28 -6.52 1.52
C HIS A 145 14.17 -6.58 0.46
N LEU A 146 12.91 -6.59 0.87
CA LEU A 146 11.76 -6.64 -0.04
C LEU A 146 11.72 -5.43 -0.97
N LEU A 147 11.99 -4.24 -0.46
CA LEU A 147 12.09 -3.04 -1.30
C LEU A 147 13.26 -3.13 -2.29
N ALA A 148 14.43 -3.63 -1.86
CA ALA A 148 15.57 -3.80 -2.74
C ALA A 148 15.25 -4.77 -3.89
N GLU A 149 14.64 -5.91 -3.58
CA GLU A 149 14.18 -6.90 -4.55
C GLU A 149 13.19 -6.29 -5.55
N ARG A 150 12.14 -5.64 -5.05
CA ARG A 150 11.03 -5.12 -5.88
C ARG A 150 11.37 -3.86 -6.67
N THR A 151 12.42 -3.12 -6.28
CA THR A 151 12.90 -1.93 -6.99
C THR A 151 14.12 -2.21 -7.87
N GLY A 152 14.83 -3.33 -7.64
CA GLY A 152 16.11 -3.63 -8.25
C GLY A 152 17.28 -2.78 -7.71
N LYS A 153 17.08 -2.02 -6.62
CA LYS A 153 18.14 -1.22 -5.98
C LYS A 153 18.95 -2.08 -5.02
N HIS A 154 20.22 -1.70 -4.80
CA HIS A 154 21.05 -2.37 -3.80
C HIS A 154 20.49 -2.11 -2.37
N PRO A 155 20.50 -3.10 -1.46
CA PRO A 155 19.97 -2.94 -0.09
C PRO A 155 20.54 -1.74 0.68
N ASN A 156 21.83 -1.43 0.49
CA ASN A 156 22.47 -0.26 1.12
C ASN A 156 21.86 1.08 0.64
N THR A 157 21.47 1.18 -0.63
CA THR A 157 20.78 2.37 -1.17
C THR A 157 19.41 2.52 -0.52
N ILE A 158 18.61 1.45 -0.51
CA ILE A 158 17.30 1.44 0.16
C ILE A 158 17.43 1.83 1.63
N SER A 159 18.38 1.24 2.36
CA SER A 159 18.60 1.52 3.79
C SER A 159 18.98 2.99 4.03
N SER A 160 19.83 3.57 3.18
CA SER A 160 20.19 4.99 3.24
C SER A 160 18.96 5.88 3.01
N ASP A 161 18.19 5.59 1.97
CA ASP A 161 17.07 6.42 1.53
C ASP A 161 15.88 6.34 2.50
N LEU A 162 15.65 5.18 3.12
CA LEU A 162 14.72 5.03 4.24
C LEU A 162 15.10 5.91 5.45
N ARG A 163 16.40 6.09 5.74
CA ARG A 163 16.86 6.90 6.87
C ARG A 163 16.77 8.39 6.58
N SER A 164 17.12 8.80 5.35
CA SER A 164 17.18 10.21 4.95
C SER A 164 15.82 10.83 4.65
N ARG A 165 14.74 10.02 4.57
CA ARG A 165 13.41 10.43 4.11
C ARG A 165 13.45 10.91 2.67
N HIS A 166 13.63 9.98 1.75
CA HIS A 166 13.73 10.31 0.34
C HIS A 166 12.36 10.60 -0.28
N HIS A 167 12.08 11.88 -0.54
CA HIS A 167 10.93 12.33 -1.32
C HIS A 167 11.18 12.12 -2.81
N LEU A 168 10.19 11.56 -3.50
CA LEU A 168 10.26 11.25 -4.91
C LEU A 168 9.01 11.79 -5.61
N ALA A 169 9.19 12.56 -6.67
CA ALA A 169 8.09 12.86 -7.57
C ALA A 169 7.59 11.56 -8.24
N PRO A 170 6.34 11.51 -8.75
CA PRO A 170 5.84 10.32 -9.42
C PRO A 170 6.74 9.82 -10.57
N THR A 171 7.33 10.72 -11.34
CA THR A 171 8.27 10.38 -12.42
C THR A 171 9.58 9.80 -11.89
N ASP A 172 10.11 10.35 -10.80
CA ASP A 172 11.33 9.86 -10.16
C ASP A 172 11.08 8.51 -9.49
N SER A 173 9.86 8.28 -9.00
CA SER A 173 9.42 6.99 -8.44
C SER A 173 9.42 5.88 -9.48
N VAL A 174 9.17 6.20 -10.76
CA VAL A 174 9.36 5.26 -11.88
C VAL A 174 10.85 4.95 -12.07
N ALA A 175 11.69 5.98 -12.16
CA ALA A 175 13.15 5.80 -12.33
C ALA A 175 13.81 5.09 -11.13
N TYR A 176 13.22 5.24 -9.94
CA TYR A 176 13.66 4.56 -8.72
C TYR A 176 13.21 3.09 -8.69
N GLY A 177 12.10 2.75 -9.35
CA GLY A 177 11.52 1.41 -9.39
C GLY A 177 10.45 1.15 -8.34
N LEU A 178 9.92 2.19 -7.68
CA LEU A 178 8.80 2.05 -6.73
C LEU A 178 7.46 1.82 -7.45
N VAL A 179 7.32 2.41 -8.63
CA VAL A 179 6.18 2.24 -9.54
C VAL A 179 6.69 2.00 -10.95
N ASP A 180 5.84 1.48 -11.83
CA ASP A 180 6.17 1.25 -13.24
C ASP A 180 5.73 2.42 -14.11
N HIS A 181 4.63 3.08 -13.74
CA HIS A 181 3.99 4.08 -14.59
C HIS A 181 3.43 5.27 -13.79
N VAL A 182 3.49 6.46 -14.39
CA VAL A 182 2.66 7.60 -13.99
C VAL A 182 1.38 7.59 -14.84
N ALA A 183 0.23 7.41 -14.20
CA ALA A 183 -1.05 7.35 -14.87
C ALA A 183 -1.57 8.75 -15.20
N THR A 184 -2.15 8.93 -16.39
CA THR A 184 -2.67 10.21 -16.87
C THR A 184 -4.04 10.01 -17.52
N ARG A 185 -4.80 11.09 -17.70
CA ARG A 185 -6.14 11.02 -18.31
C ARG A 185 -6.04 10.36 -19.70
N GLY A 186 -6.71 9.22 -19.88
CA GLY A 186 -6.74 8.44 -21.12
C GLY A 186 -5.67 7.35 -21.25
N LYS A 187 -4.63 7.34 -20.39
CA LYS A 187 -3.57 6.32 -20.40
C LYS A 187 -3.52 5.62 -19.05
N PHE A 188 -3.74 4.30 -19.06
CA PHE A 188 -3.90 3.46 -17.86
C PHE A 188 -5.13 3.80 -17.01
N ALA A 189 -6.08 4.60 -17.52
CA ALA A 189 -7.35 4.76 -16.83
C ALA A 189 -7.98 3.38 -16.60
N PRO A 190 -8.39 3.03 -15.36
CA PRO A 190 -9.07 1.77 -15.11
C PRO A 190 -10.29 1.70 -16.02
N GLN A 191 -10.38 0.67 -16.85
CA GLN A 191 -11.63 0.37 -17.54
C GLN A 191 -12.53 -0.37 -16.53
N GLY A 192 -13.80 0.03 -16.47
CA GLY A 192 -14.80 -0.77 -15.76
C GLY A 192 -14.91 -2.13 -16.45
N ASN A 193 -15.23 -3.17 -15.68
CA ASN A 193 -15.66 -4.44 -16.27
C ASN A 193 -16.93 -4.25 -17.12
#